data_AF-A0AA88X3Z0-F1
#
_entry.id   AF-A0AA88X3Z0-F1
#
_cell.length_a   1.000
_cell.length_b   1.000
_cell.length_c   1.000
_cell.angle_alpha   90.00
_cell.angle_beta   90.00
_cell.angle_gamma   90.00
#
_symmetry.space_group_name_H-M   'P 1'
#
loop_
_entity.id
_entity.type
_entity.pdbx_description
1 polymer ?
#
loop_
_entity_poly.entity_id
_entity_poly.type
_entity_poly.pdbx_seq_one_letter_code
_entity_poly.pdbx_strand_id
1 'polypeptide(L)' 'MAVAIEATAFGSRVERNAYATMMYMGTPRDYEFYVATRVMLRSLSKLRVAADLVVIASMDVPLRWVRAL' A
#
# COMPACT_ATOMS: atom_id res chain seq x y z
N MET A 1 19.49 0.75 -15.21
CA MET A 1 18.72 0.01 -14.19
C MET A 1 17.27 0.39 -14.36
N ALA A 2 16.43 -0.52 -14.86
CA ALA A 2 15.00 -0.26 -15.04
C ALA A 2 14.29 -0.51 -13.70
N VAL A 3 13.64 0.52 -13.16
CA VAL A 3 12.74 0.39 -12.00
C VAL A 3 11.38 0.06 -12.57
N ALA A 4 10.92 -1.18 -12.42
CA ALA A 4 9.55 -1.55 -12.72
C ALA A 4 8.65 -1.01 -11.60
N ILE A 5 7.66 -0.21 -11.96
CA ILE A 5 6.58 0.22 -11.08
C ILE A 5 5.39 -0.71 -11.31
N GLU A 6 5.09 -1.59 -10.35
CA GLU A 6 3.91 -2.45 -10.41
C GLU A 6 2.75 -1.72 -9.73
N ALA A 7 1.81 -1.21 -10.53
CA ALA A 7 0.62 -0.51 -10.04
C ALA A 7 -0.60 -1.44 -10.19
N THR A 8 -1.13 -1.94 -9.07
CA THR A 8 -2.41 -2.65 -9.03
C THR A 8 -3.46 -1.72 -8.42
N ALA A 9 -4.44 -1.32 -9.21
CA ALA A 9 -5.57 -0.49 -8.74
C ALA A 9 -6.78 -1.37 -8.42
N PHE A 10 -7.35 -1.22 -7.22
CA PHE A 10 -8.62 -1.83 -6.82
C PHE A 10 -9.66 -0.75 -6.54
N GLY A 11 -10.62 -0.57 -7.44
CA GLY A 11 -11.74 0.36 -7.23
C GLY A 11 -12.41 0.79 -8.54
N SER A 12 -13.75 0.87 -8.55
CA SER A 12 -14.54 1.33 -9.70
C SER A 12 -14.87 2.83 -9.65
N ARG A 13 -14.46 3.54 -8.59
CA ARG A 13 -14.75 4.95 -8.35
C ARG A 13 -13.44 5.65 -8.05
N VAL A 14 -13.05 6.58 -8.90
CA VAL A 14 -11.85 7.40 -8.72
C VAL A 14 -12.25 8.59 -7.86
N GLU A 15 -11.67 8.68 -6.67
CA GLU A 15 -11.87 9.83 -5.80
C GLU A 15 -10.94 10.97 -6.25
N ARG A 16 -11.28 12.22 -5.90
CA ARG A 16 -10.44 13.38 -6.29
C ARG A 16 -9.06 13.35 -5.60
N ASN A 17 -8.97 12.70 -4.44
CA ASN A 17 -7.80 12.67 -3.58
C ASN A 17 -7.38 11.22 -3.29
N ALA A 18 -6.12 11.03 -2.92
CA ALA A 18 -5.59 9.74 -2.50
C ALA A 18 -4.74 9.86 -1.24
N TYR A 19 -4.86 8.86 -0.35
CA TYR A 19 -3.89 8.63 0.71
C TYR A 19 -2.87 7.61 0.24
N ALA A 20 -1.62 8.06 0.12
CA ALA A 20 -0.51 7.23 -0.30
C ALA A 20 0.38 6.85 0.88
N THR A 21 0.91 5.64 0.86
CA THR A 21 1.99 5.20 1.76
C THR A 21 3.03 4.40 0.98
N MET A 22 4.25 4.34 1.49
CA MET A 22 5.36 3.60 0.88
C MET A 22 5.66 2.34 1.67
N MET A 23 5.92 1.24 0.96
CA MET A 23 6.41 -0.01 1.53
C MET A 23 7.71 -0.42 0.82
N TYR A 24 8.77 -0.61 1.59
CA TYR A 24 10.05 -1.06 1.08
C TYR A 24 10.71 -1.99 2.10
N MET A 25 11.71 -2.75 1.64
CA MET A 25 12.44 -3.68 2.48
C MET A 25 13.85 -3.17 2.76
N GLY A 26 14.54 -3.84 3.69
CA GLY A 26 15.92 -3.55 4.05
C GLY A 26 16.09 -2.92 5.43
N THR A 27 15.03 -2.89 6.24
CA THR A 27 15.11 -2.46 7.64
C THR A 27 14.92 -3.65 8.59
N PRO A 28 15.47 -3.60 9.82
CA PRO A 28 15.21 -4.64 10.82
C PRO A 28 13.73 -4.79 11.23
N ARG A 29 12.84 -3.88 10.80
CA ARG A 29 11.43 -3.79 11.23
C ARG A 29 10.43 -3.90 10.08
N ASP A 30 10.85 -4.46 8.94
CA ASP A 30 10.03 -4.51 7.73
C ASP A 30 8.66 -5.16 7.96
N TYR A 31 8.59 -6.18 8.82
CA TYR A 31 7.34 -6.85 9.16
C TYR A 31 6.39 -5.96 9.98
N GLU A 32 6.90 -5.23 10.96
CA GLU A 32 6.13 -4.30 11.77
C GLU A 32 5.57 -3.16 10.92
N PHE A 33 6.36 -2.64 9.97
CA PHE A 33 5.88 -1.65 9.01
C PHE A 33 4.81 -2.21 8.07
N TYR A 34 4.95 -3.45 7.59
CA TYR A 34 3.91 -4.12 6.83
C TYR A 34 2.60 -4.25 7.63
N VAL A 35 2.68 -4.67 8.90
CA VAL A 35 1.52 -4.74 9.80
C VAL A 35 0.90 -3.35 10.02
N ALA A 36 1.71 -2.32 10.25
CA ALA A 36 1.25 -0.96 10.43
C ALA A 36 0.51 -0.43 9.20
N THR A 37 1.03 -0.68 8.00
CA THR A 37 0.37 -0.34 6.72
C THR A 37 -1.01 -0.98 6.63
N ARG A 38 -1.14 -2.26 6.96
CA ARG A 38 -2.44 -2.96 6.95
C ARG A 38 -3.43 -2.35 7.95
N VAL A 39 -2.97 -2.02 9.15
CA VAL A 39 -3.81 -1.39 10.17
C VAL A 39 -4.28 -0.02 9.70
N MET A 40 -3.39 0.79 9.13
CA MET A 40 -3.71 2.11 8.60
C MET A 40 -4.74 2.03 7.47
N LEU A 41 -4.50 1.21 6.44
CA LEU A 41 -5.42 1.05 5.30
C LEU A 41 -6.80 0.55 5.76
N ARG A 42 -6.83 -0.46 6.64
CA ARG A 42 -8.09 -0.99 7.19
C ARG A 42 -8.83 0.06 8.02
N SER A 43 -8.12 0.92 8.74
CA SER A 43 -8.73 1.99 9.55
C SER A 43 -9.35 3.06 8.67
N LEU A 44 -8.63 3.51 7.64
CA LEU A 44 -9.14 4.49 6.66
C LEU A 44 -10.35 3.94 5.90
N SER A 45 -10.29 2.67 5.47
CA SER A 45 -11.43 2.00 4.83
C SER A 45 -12.66 1.94 5.74
N LYS A 46 -12.48 1.60 7.04
CA LYS A 46 -13.58 1.61 8.02
C LYS A 46 -14.17 2.99 8.27
N LEU A 47 -13.35 4.04 8.21
CA LEU A 47 -13.78 5.43 8.33
C LEU A 47 -14.47 5.95 7.05
N ARG A 48 -14.53 5.13 5.98
CA ARG A 48 -15.16 5.48 4.68
C ARG A 48 -14.64 6.81 4.13
N VAL A 49 -13.32 6.98 4.16
CA VAL A 49 -12.69 8.18 3.60
C VAL A 49 -13.05 8.33 2.12
N ALA A 50 -13.36 9.56 1.70
CA ALA A 50 -13.60 9.91 0.30
C ALA A 50 -12.25 10.15 -0.41
N ALA A 51 -11.42 9.13 -0.43
CA ALA A 51 -10.11 9.13 -1.05
C ALA A 51 -9.70 7.72 -1.46
N ASP A 52 -8.96 7.61 -2.56
CA ASP A 52 -8.32 6.36 -2.95
C ASP A 52 -7.20 6.00 -1.97
N LEU A 53 -6.99 4.71 -1.73
CA LEU A 53 -5.91 4.23 -0.86
C LEU A 53 -4.84 3.59 -1.73
N VAL A 54 -3.62 4.13 -1.70
CA VAL A 54 -2.52 3.73 -2.58
C VAL A 54 -1.32 3.29 -1.75
N VAL A 55 -0.74 2.14 -2.12
CA VAL A 55 0.54 1.67 -1.60
C VAL A 55 1.56 1.68 -2.72
N ILE A 56 2.64 2.42 -2.54
CA ILE A 56 3.79 2.43 -3.44
C ILE A 56 4.79 1.44 -2.86
N ALA A 57 4.95 0.29 -3.51
CA ALA A 57 5.85 -0.76 -3.07
C ALA A 57 7.13 -0.80 -3.92
N SER A 58 8.28 -1.03 -3.30
CA SER A 58 9.51 -1.37 -4.03
C SER A 58 9.55 -2.85 -4.43
N MET A 59 10.43 -3.17 -5.39
CA MET A 59 10.50 -4.51 -6.03
C MET A 59 10.90 -5.65 -5.09
N ASP A 60 11.56 -5.33 -3.99
CA ASP A 60 11.99 -6.27 -2.95
C ASP A 60 10.85 -6.65 -1.99
N VAL A 61 9.72 -5.95 -2.03
CA VAL A 61 8.55 -6.29 -1.22
C VAL A 61 8.00 -7.66 -1.64
N PRO A 62 7.81 -8.61 -0.70
CA PRO A 62 7.26 -9.92 -1.03
C PRO A 62 5.87 -9.83 -1.66
N LEU A 63 5.67 -10.43 -2.85
CA LEU A 63 4.37 -10.45 -3.54
C LEU A 63 3.21 -10.96 -2.68
N ARG A 64 3.48 -11.91 -1.76
CA ARG A 64 2.48 -12.42 -0.81
C ARG A 64 1.94 -11.33 0.13
N TRP A 65 2.74 -10.32 0.45
CA TRP A 65 2.34 -9.19 1.28
C TRP A 65 1.51 -8.21 0.46
N VAL A 66 1.92 -7.92 -0.77
CA VAL A 66 1.17 -7.08 -1.71
C VAL A 66 -0.24 -7.62 -1.94
N ARG A 67 -0.38 -8.93 -2.18
CA ARG A 67 -1.69 -9.58 -2.41
C ARG A 67 -2.59 -9.66 -1.16
N ALA A 68 -2.06 -9.39 0.02
CA ALA A 68 -2.78 -9.49 1.30
C ALA A 68 -3.15 -8.12 1.91
N LEU A 69 -2.83 -7.04 1.19
CA LEU A 69 -3.32 -5.67 1.44
C LEU A 69 -4.74 -5.52 0.88
#